data_AF-T0SG19-F1
#
_entry.id   AF-T0SG19-F1
#
_cell.length_a   1.000
_cell.length_b   1.000
_cell.length_c   1.000
_cell.angle_alpha   90.00
_cell.angle_beta   90.00
_cell.angle_gamma   90.00
#
_symmetry.space_group_name_H-M   'P 1'
#
loop_
_entity.id
_entity.type
_entity.pdbx_description
1 polymer ?
#
loop_
_entity_poly.entity_id
_entity_poly.type
_entity_poly.pdbx_seq_one_letter_code
_entity_poly.pdbx_strand_id
1 'polypeptide(L)'
;VLGDMGYLGQSLHDRLELKGIDLMTPVRKNMKQKKILFPNFSKRRKVIERVFSFLTNLGAERCKSRSPQGFQLKLEMILLAYSLLLNQLNHWNQRL
;
A
#
# COMPACT_ATOMS: atom_id res chain seq x y z
N VAL A 1 -1.65 7.35 -8.29
CA VAL A 1 -0.82 6.28 -7.65
C VAL A 1 -0.15 6.85 -6.41
N LEU A 2 -0.12 6.08 -5.32
CA LEU A 2 0.54 6.46 -4.06
C LEU A 2 2.04 6.18 -4.17
N GLY A 3 2.86 7.22 -4.12
CA GLY A 3 4.32 7.08 -4.08
C GLY A 3 4.82 7.14 -2.64
N ASP A 4 5.67 6.19 -2.25
CA ASP A 4 6.47 6.36 -1.04
C ASP A 4 7.75 7.15 -1.35
N MET A 5 8.11 8.06 -0.44
CA MET A 5 9.22 9.02 -0.46
C MET A 5 9.87 9.35 -1.82
N GLY A 6 9.80 10.61 -2.27
CA GLY A 6 10.95 11.39 -2.80
C GLY A 6 11.87 10.86 -3.92
N TYR A 7 11.63 9.68 -4.48
CA TYR A 7 12.51 9.00 -5.44
C TYR A 7 12.02 9.09 -6.89
N LEU A 8 10.84 9.68 -7.10
CA LEU A 8 10.42 10.01 -8.44
C LEU A 8 11.13 11.28 -8.91
N GLY A 9 12.14 11.09 -9.76
CA GLY A 9 12.71 12.19 -10.54
C GLY A 9 11.62 12.87 -11.38
N GLN A 10 11.81 14.16 -11.62
CA GLN A 10 10.85 14.99 -12.36
C GLN A 10 10.43 14.35 -13.69
N SER A 11 11.40 13.76 -14.41
CA SER A 11 11.15 13.05 -15.67
C SER A 11 10.20 11.85 -15.56
N LEU A 12 10.19 11.15 -14.42
CA LEU A 12 9.27 10.03 -14.20
C LEU A 12 7.87 10.54 -13.83
N HIS A 13 7.79 11.65 -13.09
CA HIS A 13 6.52 12.34 -12.81
C HIS A 13 5.88 12.80 -14.12
N ASP A 14 6.64 13.49 -14.98
CA ASP A 14 6.15 14.03 -16.24
C ASP A 14 5.67 12.89 -17.18
N ARG A 15 6.41 11.78 -17.23
CA ARG A 15 6.01 10.59 -17.99
C ARG A 15 4.72 9.93 -17.48
N LEU A 16 4.47 9.99 -16.17
CA LEU A 16 3.28 9.40 -15.56
C LEU A 16 2.07 10.32 -15.74
N GLU A 17 2.28 11.62 -15.65
CA GLU A 17 1.27 12.63 -15.98
C GLU A 17 0.82 12.54 -17.45
N LEU A 18 1.77 12.34 -18.38
CA LEU A 18 1.46 12.06 -19.79
C LEU A 18 0.61 10.79 -20.01
N LYS A 19 0.65 9.85 -19.05
CA LYS A 19 -0.18 8.63 -19.07
C LYS A 19 -1.49 8.78 -18.29
N GLY A 20 -1.81 9.99 -17.82
CA GLY A 20 -2.99 10.25 -16.99
C GLY A 20 -2.87 9.71 -15.56
N ILE A 21 -1.66 9.37 -15.10
CA ILE A 21 -1.41 8.83 -13.76
C ILE A 21 -0.95 9.98 -12.87
N ASP A 22 -1.88 10.51 -12.06
CA ASP A 22 -1.53 11.51 -11.03
C ASP A 22 -0.83 10.83 -9.85
N LEU A 23 0.33 11.38 -9.46
CA LEU A 23 1.23 10.77 -8.50
C LEU A 23 1.35 11.64 -7.27
N MET A 24 0.83 11.10 -6.16
CA MET A 24 0.70 11.86 -4.93
C MET A 24 1.79 11.51 -3.96
N THR A 25 2.65 12.49 -3.71
CA THR A 25 3.72 12.43 -2.72
C THR A 25 3.42 13.38 -1.56
N PRO A 26 3.75 13.01 -0.32
CA PRO A 26 3.66 13.94 0.80
C PRO A 26 4.58 15.16 0.58
N VAL A 27 4.05 16.35 0.85
CA VAL A 27 4.80 17.62 0.74
C VAL A 27 5.80 17.70 1.90
N ARG A 28 7.10 17.89 1.60
CA ARG A 28 8.14 18.12 2.61
C ARG A 28 8.28 19.61 2.91
N LYS A 29 8.89 19.95 4.06
CA LYS A 29 9.13 21.33 4.53
C LYS A 29 9.80 22.25 3.49
N ASN A 30 10.64 21.68 2.61
CA ASN A 30 11.39 22.42 1.57
C ASN A 30 10.76 22.33 0.17
N MET A 31 9.57 21.75 0.03
CA MET A 31 8.86 21.68 -1.26
C MET A 31 7.86 22.83 -1.37
N LYS A 32 7.65 23.34 -2.60
CA LYS A 32 6.52 24.23 -2.88
C LYS A 32 5.24 23.52 -2.47
N GLN A 33 4.39 24.19 -1.68
CA GLN A 33 3.13 23.63 -1.21
C GLN A 33 2.26 23.28 -2.41
N LYS A 34 2.01 21.97 -2.61
CA LYS A 34 0.98 21.48 -3.53
C LYS A 34 -0.31 21.31 -2.74
N LYS A 35 -1.45 21.74 -3.33
CA LYS A 35 -2.78 21.42 -2.78
C LYS A 35 -2.93 19.90 -2.72
N ILE A 36 -3.18 19.37 -1.53
CA ILE A 36 -3.52 17.96 -1.36
C ILE A 36 -4.95 17.79 -1.87
N LEU A 37 -5.11 17.19 -3.06
CA LEU A 37 -6.41 17.02 -3.72
C LEU A 37 -7.34 16.04 -2.96
N PHE A 38 -6.81 15.20 -2.05
CA PHE A 38 -7.61 14.29 -1.22
C PHE A 38 -7.55 14.65 0.28
N PRO A 39 -8.64 15.19 0.86
CA PRO A 39 -8.75 15.29 2.30
C PRO A 39 -8.64 13.89 2.95
N ASN A 40 -7.98 13.80 4.10
CA ASN A 40 -7.67 12.55 4.84
C ASN A 40 -6.65 11.59 4.18
N PHE A 41 -5.88 12.03 3.19
CA PHE A 41 -4.80 11.24 2.58
C PHE A 41 -3.90 10.53 3.60
N SER A 42 -3.41 11.25 4.61
CA SER A 42 -2.53 10.71 5.64
C SER A 42 -3.16 9.60 6.48
N LYS A 43 -4.48 9.66 6.72
CA LYS A 43 -5.19 8.61 7.46
C LYS A 43 -5.29 7.32 6.64
N ARG A 44 -5.69 7.42 5.36
CA ARG A 44 -5.76 6.27 4.45
C ARG A 44 -4.39 5.63 4.23
N ARG A 45 -3.35 6.45 4.08
CA ARG A 45 -1.97 5.98 3.96
C ARG A 45 -1.53 5.14 5.16
N LYS A 46 -1.78 5.61 6.39
CA LYS A 46 -1.47 4.85 7.61
C LYS A 46 -2.18 3.49 7.66
N VAL A 47 -3.41 3.40 7.15
CA VAL A 47 -4.14 2.13 7.06
C VAL A 47 -3.43 1.19 6.09
N ILE A 48 -3.08 1.67 4.89
CA ILE A 48 -2.37 0.88 3.88
C ILE A 48 -1.02 0.39 4.40
N GLU A 49 -0.22 1.27 4.99
CA GLU A 49 1.09 0.92 5.58
C GLU A 49 0.94 -0.16 6.66
N ARG A 50 -0.06 -0.02 7.54
CA ARG A 50 -0.33 -1.03 8.58
C ARG A 50 -0.71 -2.39 7.98
N VAL A 51 -1.55 -2.41 6.95
CA VAL A 51 -1.91 -3.65 6.25
C VAL A 51 -0.68 -4.29 5.62
N PHE A 52 0.18 -3.52 4.94
CA PHE A 52 1.42 -4.04 4.38
C PHE A 52 2.36 -4.59 5.44
N SER A 53 2.58 -3.87 6.56
CA SER A 53 3.38 -4.40 7.66
C SER A 53 2.82 -5.72 8.21
N PHE A 54 1.50 -5.86 8.28
CA PHE A 54 0.86 -7.12 8.69
C PHE A 54 1.10 -8.25 7.68
N LEU A 55 0.93 -7.98 6.39
CA LEU A 55 1.19 -8.96 5.32
C LEU A 55 2.66 -9.38 5.28
N THR A 56 3.59 -8.45 5.50
CA THR A 56 5.02 -8.74 5.63
C THR A 56 5.29 -9.66 6.82
N ASN A 57 4.63 -9.43 7.96
CA ASN A 57 4.72 -10.32 9.12
C ASN A 57 4.20 -11.73 8.82
N LEU A 58 3.12 -11.85 8.04
CA LEU A 58 2.62 -13.13 7.50
C LEU A 58 3.56 -13.79 6.48
N GLY A 59 4.61 -13.09 6.04
CA GLY A 59 5.64 -13.62 5.15
C GLY A 59 5.48 -13.28 3.68
N ALA A 60 4.70 -12.24 3.33
CA ALA A 60 4.53 -11.80 1.94
C ALA A 60 5.86 -11.48 1.24
N GLU A 61 6.81 -10.89 1.96
CA GLU A 61 8.15 -10.57 1.43
C GLU A 61 9.10 -11.78 1.41
N ARG A 62 8.80 -12.83 2.17
CA ARG A 62 9.63 -14.05 2.29
C ARG A 62 9.16 -15.15 1.34
N CYS A 63 8.67 -14.75 0.16
CA CYS A 63 8.15 -15.68 -0.84
C CYS A 63 9.27 -16.27 -1.69
N LYS A 64 9.70 -17.50 -1.36
CA LYS A 64 10.76 -18.24 -2.09
C LYS A 64 10.25 -19.09 -3.27
N SER A 65 9.12 -18.72 -3.88
CA SER A 65 8.52 -19.51 -4.96
C SER A 65 9.41 -19.49 -6.22
N ARG A 66 9.56 -20.65 -6.85
CA ARG A 66 10.42 -20.84 -8.04
C ARG A 66 9.68 -20.64 -9.37
N SER A 67 8.39 -20.29 -9.32
CA SER A 67 7.57 -20.00 -10.49
C SER A 67 6.62 -18.82 -10.20
N PRO A 68 6.20 -18.07 -11.24
CA PRO A 68 5.21 -17.00 -11.09
C PRO A 68 3.89 -17.49 -10.49
N GLN A 69 3.41 -18.67 -10.91
CA GLN A 69 2.17 -19.27 -10.42
C GLN A 69 2.30 -19.65 -8.94
N GLY A 70 3.44 -20.21 -8.53
CA GLY A 70 3.70 -20.52 -7.13
C GLY A 70 3.86 -19.26 -6.27
N PHE A 71 4.34 -18.16 -6.84
CA PHE A 71 4.38 -16.86 -6.15
C PHE A 71 2.97 -16.31 -5.95
N GLN A 72 2.16 -16.32 -7.01
CA GLN A 72 0.76 -15.89 -6.98
C GLN A 72 -0.04 -16.68 -5.93
N LEU A 73 0.02 -18.02 -5.99
CA LEU A 73 -0.69 -18.87 -5.03
C LEU A 73 -0.29 -18.55 -3.59
N LYS A 74 1.00 -18.31 -3.32
CA LYS A 74 1.45 -17.99 -1.97
C LYS A 74 0.94 -16.63 -1.50
N LEU A 75 0.89 -15.63 -2.39
CA LEU A 75 0.26 -14.35 -2.08
C LEU A 75 -1.23 -14.50 -1.80
N GLU A 76 -1.95 -15.27 -2.62
CA GLU A 76 -3.38 -15.55 -2.43
C GLU A 76 -3.63 -16.23 -1.07
N MET A 77 -2.80 -17.21 -0.69
CA MET A 77 -2.89 -17.86 0.62
C MET A 77 -2.67 -16.87 1.78
N ILE A 78 -1.71 -15.96 1.67
CA ILE A 78 -1.44 -14.94 2.69
C ILE A 78 -2.61 -13.97 2.80
N LEU A 79 -3.16 -13.53 1.68
CA LEU A 79 -4.33 -12.66 1.64
C LEU A 79 -5.56 -13.35 2.23
N LEU A 80 -5.78 -14.62 1.91
CA LEU A 80 -6.85 -15.43 2.50
C LEU A 80 -6.71 -15.54 4.02
N ALA A 81 -5.50 -15.84 4.52
CA ALA A 81 -5.23 -15.91 5.95
C ALA A 81 -5.50 -14.57 6.66
N TYR A 82 -5.07 -13.46 6.04
CA TYR A 82 -5.38 -12.12 6.54
C TYR A 82 -6.89 -11.85 6.60
N SER A 83 -7.64 -12.18 5.54
CA SER A 83 -9.09 -12.00 5.49
C SER A 83 -9.83 -12.80 6.57
N LEU A 84 -9.41 -14.05 6.80
CA LEU A 84 -9.99 -14.89 7.86
C LEU A 84 -9.71 -14.31 9.25
N LEU A 85 -8.48 -13.89 9.53
CA LEU A 85 -8.10 -13.25 10.79
C LEU A 85 -8.88 -11.95 11.03
N LEU A 86 -9.02 -11.13 9.99
CA LEU A 86 -9.79 -9.88 10.07
C LEU A 86 -11.27 -10.15 10.37
N ASN A 87 -11.86 -11.15 9.72
CA ASN A 87 -13.24 -11.55 9.97
C ASN A 87 -13.45 -12.03 11.42
N GLN A 88 -12.53 -12.85 11.93
CA GLN A 88 -12.56 -13.29 13.33
C GLN A 88 -12.49 -12.10 14.30
N LEU A 89 -11.53 -11.19 14.11
CA LEU A 89 -11.38 -9.99 14.95
C LEU A 89 -12.64 -9.12 14.94
N ASN A 90 -13.25 -8.92 13.77
CA ASN A 90 -14.48 -8.14 13.65
C ASN A 90 -15.66 -8.80 14.37
N HIS A 91 -15.78 -10.12 14.29
CA HIS A 91 -16.79 -10.88 15.01
C HIS A 91 -16.59 -10.79 16.54
N TRP A 92 -15.34 -10.86 17.03
CA TRP A 92 -15.05 -10.65 18.46
C TRP A 92 -15.39 -9.24 18.94
N ASN A 93 -15.09 -8.21 18.14
CA ASN A 93 -15.42 -6.82 18.47
C ASN A 93 -16.92 -6.52 18.47
N GLN A 94 -17.76 -7.34 17.83
CA GLN A 94 -19.22 -7.21 17.87
C GLN A 94 -19.86 -7.90 19.10
N ARG A 95 -19.09 -8.74 19.81
CA ARG A 95 -19.53 -9.48 21.00
C ARG A 95 -19.16 -8.78 22.32
N LEU A 96 -18.35 -7.73 22.26
CA LEU A 96 -17.99 -6.83 23.37
C LEU A 96 -18.82 -5.55 23.28
#